data_AF-A0A1B2J5S3-F1
#
_entry.id   AF-A0A1B2J5S3-F1
#
_cell.length_a   1.000
_cell.length_b   1.000
_cell.length_c   1.000
_cell.angle_alpha   90.00
_cell.angle_beta   90.00
_cell.angle_gamma   90.00
#
_symmetry.space_group_name_H-M   'P 1'
#
loop_
_entity.id
_entity.type
_entity.pdbx_description
1 polymer ?
#
loop_
_entity_poly.entity_id
_entity_poly.type
_entity_poly.pdbx_seq_one_letter_code
_entity_poly.pdbx_strand_id
1 'polypeptide(L)'
;MPNCIIEEDSHVYNFLCYTGNMEYLSEREVKKREDELPSLPVQLMKYIVIVGGPCGTGKSTVAHELALHYKDRNILRNEKEVYVEGDSFHSRANIDKMSAGIPLTDEDRLPWLITLAQYSTQQFSKETSGDICFLSCSALRKKYRDLLIQTITENDSDIHPIVVFLHGDPEVLYKRVSGRKNHFMKPQMIQSQLDTTEPPNSFELSCIPIDTTNYSTIKDEIDDVIGRLNKYL
;
A
#
# COMPACT_ATOMS: atom_id res chain seq x y z
N MET A 1 -8.66 15.84 12.65
CA MET A 1 -9.82 16.35 13.40
C MET A 1 -10.27 15.24 14.33
N PRO A 2 -10.42 15.43 15.64
CA PRO A 2 -10.25 14.32 16.58
C PRO A 2 -11.52 13.49 16.76
N ASN A 3 -11.32 12.17 16.71
CA ASN A 3 -12.28 11.09 16.89
C ASN A 3 -12.96 11.11 18.27
N CYS A 4 -14.28 10.88 18.31
CA CYS A 4 -14.99 10.48 19.53
C CYS A 4 -14.73 8.99 19.80
N ILE A 5 -14.40 8.66 21.06
CA ILE A 5 -14.33 7.28 21.54
C ILE A 5 -15.62 7.01 22.30
N ILE A 6 -16.36 5.98 21.89
CA ILE A 6 -17.51 5.44 22.63
C ILE A 6 -16.97 4.27 23.45
N GLU A 7 -16.90 4.42 24.78
CA GLU A 7 -16.63 3.30 25.68
C GLU A 7 -17.97 2.78 26.21
N GLU A 8 -18.23 1.49 26.01
CA GLU A 8 -19.38 0.78 26.58
C GLU A 8 -19.03 0.28 27.98
N ASP A 9 -19.53 0.96 29.01
CA ASP A 9 -19.68 0.37 30.34
C ASP A 9 -21.14 0.54 30.80
N SER A 10 -21.79 -0.61 31.03
CA SER A 10 -23.11 -0.81 31.64
C SER A 10 -24.00 0.44 31.81
N HIS A 11 -24.88 0.67 30.83
CA HIS A 11 -26.06 1.55 30.88
C HIS A 11 -25.85 3.07 31.06
N VAL A 12 -24.65 3.62 30.81
CA VAL A 12 -24.45 5.07 30.70
C VAL A 12 -23.55 5.40 29.51
N TYR A 13 -24.09 6.10 28.51
CA TYR A 13 -23.32 6.60 27.38
C TYR A 13 -22.65 7.92 27.77
N ASN A 14 -21.33 7.93 27.96
CA ASN A 14 -20.58 9.14 28.27
C ASN A 14 -20.23 9.91 26.99
N PHE A 15 -20.80 11.11 26.84
CA PHE A 15 -20.41 12.06 25.79
C PHE A 15 -19.35 13.03 26.35
N LEU A 16 -18.09 12.89 25.92
CA LEU A 16 -17.05 13.88 26.16
C LEU A 16 -17.19 15.03 25.16
N CYS A 17 -18.13 15.95 25.42
CA CYS A 17 -18.14 17.22 24.72
C CYS A 17 -17.02 18.12 25.28
N TYR A 18 -16.28 18.77 24.37
CA TYR A 18 -15.05 19.57 24.60
C TYR A 18 -15.17 20.78 25.57
N THR A 19 -16.27 20.92 26.32
CA THR A 19 -16.49 22.00 27.30
C THR A 19 -16.08 21.63 28.73
N GLY A 20 -15.62 20.40 28.99
CA GLY A 20 -15.16 19.98 30.32
C GLY A 20 -16.28 19.73 31.33
N ASN A 21 -17.55 19.76 30.89
CA ASN A 21 -18.69 19.40 31.72
C ASN A 21 -19.19 18.00 31.31
N MET A 22 -19.25 17.07 32.26
CA MET A 22 -19.99 15.82 32.07
C MET A 22 -21.49 16.11 32.01
N GLU A 23 -22.11 15.76 30.89
CA GLU A 23 -23.56 15.83 30.70
C GLU A 23 -24.11 14.39 30.60
N TYR A 24 -25.05 14.04 31.47
CA TYR A 24 -25.72 12.73 31.44
C TYR A 24 -26.95 12.82 30.53
N LEU A 25 -26.96 12.05 29.44
CA LEU A 25 -28.07 11.99 28.49
C LEU A 25 -28.79 10.65 28.58
N SER A 26 -30.11 10.67 28.43
CA SER A 26 -30.91 9.45 28.25
C SER A 26 -30.78 8.87 26.84
N GLU A 27 -31.07 7.58 26.65
CA GLU A 27 -31.02 6.91 25.33
C GLU A 27 -31.82 7.65 24.24
N ARG A 28 -32.93 8.29 24.61
CA ARG A 28 -33.76 9.06 23.66
C ARG A 28 -33.08 10.37 23.23
N GLU A 29 -32.34 11.00 24.13
CA GLU A 29 -31.61 12.24 23.84
C GLU A 29 -30.35 11.96 23.01
N VAL A 30 -29.69 10.82 23.25
CA VAL A 30 -28.59 10.32 22.40
C VAL A 30 -29.08 10.12 20.97
N LYS A 31 -30.16 9.36 20.78
CA LYS A 31 -30.72 9.07 19.46
C LYS A 31 -31.17 10.32 18.71
N LYS A 32 -31.77 11.28 19.43
CA LYS A 32 -32.16 12.57 18.85
C LYS A 32 -30.95 13.41 18.43
N ARG A 33 -29.85 13.39 19.18
CA ARG A 33 -28.60 14.07 18.79
C ARG A 33 -27.90 13.37 17.62
N GLU A 34 -27.98 12.04 17.52
CA GLU A 34 -27.52 11.29 16.33
C GLU A 34 -28.30 11.68 15.08
N ASP A 35 -29.62 11.82 15.19
CA ASP A 35 -30.51 12.24 14.09
C ASP A 35 -30.32 13.73 13.72
N GLU A 36 -29.88 14.57 14.65
CA GLU A 36 -29.63 16.01 14.48
C GLU A 36 -28.18 16.37 14.12
N LEU A 37 -27.24 15.41 14.22
CA LEU A 37 -25.87 15.63 13.74
C LEU A 37 -25.94 15.76 12.21
N PRO A 38 -25.41 16.85 11.61
CA PRO A 38 -25.25 16.87 10.17
C PRO A 38 -24.40 15.66 9.79
N SER A 39 -24.86 14.86 8.83
CA SER A 39 -24.05 13.82 8.19
C SER A 39 -22.94 14.53 7.42
N LEU A 40 -21.92 14.99 8.14
CA LEU A 40 -20.65 15.37 7.56
C LEU A 40 -20.19 14.11 6.83
N PRO A 41 -19.96 14.13 5.51
CA PRO A 41 -19.28 13.03 4.89
C PRO A 41 -17.95 12.92 5.62
N VAL A 42 -17.76 11.84 6.38
CA VAL A 42 -16.43 11.47 6.85
C VAL A 42 -15.65 11.25 5.57
N GLN A 43 -14.87 12.25 5.15
CA GLN A 43 -14.03 12.14 3.97
C GLN A 43 -12.98 11.10 4.34
N LEU A 44 -13.26 9.86 3.98
CA LEU A 44 -12.35 8.74 4.16
C LEU A 44 -11.08 9.09 3.38
N MET A 45 -9.97 9.24 4.10
CA MET A 45 -8.66 9.43 3.49
C MET A 45 -8.42 8.27 2.54
N LYS A 46 -8.12 8.57 1.28
CA LYS A 46 -7.83 7.55 0.27
C LYS A 46 -6.36 7.21 0.29
N TYR A 47 -6.02 5.93 0.23
CA TYR A 47 -4.65 5.44 0.27
C TYR A 47 -4.32 4.59 -0.96
N ILE A 48 -3.15 4.85 -1.56
CA ILE A 48 -2.54 3.93 -2.52
C ILE A 48 -1.28 3.38 -1.88
N VAL A 49 -1.29 2.08 -1.59
CA VAL A 49 -0.17 1.37 -0.97
C VAL A 49 0.67 0.69 -2.05
N ILE A 50 1.87 1.22 -2.28
CA ILE A 50 2.87 0.71 -3.21
C ILE A 50 3.71 -0.34 -2.48
N VAL A 51 3.56 -1.62 -2.84
CA VAL A 51 4.41 -2.70 -2.33
C VAL A 51 5.63 -2.86 -3.22
N GLY A 52 6.77 -2.37 -2.74
CA GLY A 52 8.05 -2.35 -3.43
C GLY A 52 9.12 -3.27 -2.88
N GLY A 53 10.25 -3.32 -3.57
CA GLY A 53 11.36 -4.21 -3.25
C GLY A 53 11.94 -5.00 -4.44
N PRO A 54 13.15 -5.57 -4.30
CA PRO A 54 13.76 -6.41 -5.32
C PRO A 54 12.95 -7.68 -5.62
N CYS A 55 13.32 -8.38 -6.69
CA CYS A 55 12.80 -9.70 -6.98
C CYS A 55 13.04 -10.65 -5.78
N GLY A 56 12.08 -11.56 -5.53
CA GLY A 56 12.19 -12.58 -4.49
C GLY A 56 11.60 -12.15 -3.15
N THR A 57 11.33 -10.85 -2.95
CA THR A 57 10.75 -10.34 -1.70
C THR A 57 9.26 -10.61 -1.54
N GLY A 58 8.57 -11.07 -2.59
CA GLY A 58 7.15 -11.46 -2.48
C GLY A 58 6.13 -10.35 -2.77
N LYS A 59 6.53 -9.20 -3.33
CA LYS A 59 5.65 -8.05 -3.65
C LYS A 59 4.22 -8.40 -4.10
N SER A 60 4.07 -9.18 -5.17
CA SER A 60 2.74 -9.53 -5.71
C SER A 60 1.91 -10.35 -4.73
N THR A 61 2.55 -11.29 -4.01
CA THR A 61 1.89 -12.06 -2.94
C THR A 61 1.46 -11.14 -1.80
N VAL A 62 2.35 -10.29 -1.31
CA VAL A 62 2.05 -9.36 -0.21
C VAL A 62 0.94 -8.38 -0.60
N ALA A 63 1.03 -7.75 -1.78
CA ALA A 63 0.01 -6.82 -2.26
C ALA A 63 -1.37 -7.50 -2.43
N HIS A 64 -1.39 -8.74 -2.92
CA HIS A 64 -2.62 -9.52 -3.05
C HIS A 64 -3.24 -9.86 -1.69
N GLU A 65 -2.45 -10.37 -0.75
CA GLU A 65 -2.96 -10.71 0.60
C GLU A 65 -3.45 -9.46 1.35
N LEU A 66 -2.77 -8.33 1.20
CA LEU A 66 -3.26 -7.05 1.74
C LEU A 66 -4.59 -6.65 1.11
N ALA A 67 -4.73 -6.76 -0.21
CA ALA A 67 -5.99 -6.46 -0.89
C ALA A 67 -7.14 -7.33 -0.38
N LEU A 68 -6.89 -8.62 -0.09
CA LEU A 68 -7.87 -9.51 0.55
C LEU A 68 -8.18 -9.11 1.99
N HIS A 69 -7.16 -8.74 2.78
CA HIS A 69 -7.33 -8.33 4.17
C HIS A 69 -8.20 -7.07 4.31
N TYR A 70 -7.98 -6.07 3.44
CA TYR A 70 -8.71 -4.80 3.46
C TYR A 70 -9.92 -4.77 2.50
N LYS A 71 -10.43 -5.92 2.06
CA LYS A 71 -11.56 -5.99 1.13
C LYS A 71 -12.83 -5.32 1.67
N ASP A 72 -13.05 -5.36 2.98
CA ASP A 72 -14.25 -4.79 3.62
C ASP A 72 -14.19 -3.26 3.68
N ARG A 73 -13.00 -2.66 3.49
CA ARG A 73 -12.85 -1.22 3.26
C ARG A 73 -13.05 -0.83 1.78
N ASN A 74 -13.20 -1.84 0.92
CA ASN A 74 -13.40 -1.73 -0.51
C ASN A 74 -14.78 -2.29 -0.92
N ILE A 75 -15.81 -1.88 -0.18
CA ILE A 75 -17.20 -2.39 -0.22
C ILE A 75 -17.81 -2.46 -1.64
N LEU A 76 -17.28 -1.70 -2.60
CA LEU A 76 -17.81 -1.56 -3.96
C LEU A 76 -16.98 -2.23 -5.07
N ARG A 77 -15.91 -2.98 -4.73
CA ARG A 77 -14.97 -3.50 -5.74
C ARG A 77 -15.00 -5.02 -5.86
N ASN A 78 -14.85 -5.50 -7.10
CA ASN A 78 -14.41 -6.87 -7.35
C ASN A 78 -12.91 -6.98 -7.00
N GLU A 79 -12.41 -8.16 -6.61
CA GLU A 79 -10.99 -8.40 -6.26
C GLU A 79 -9.98 -7.81 -7.26
N LYS A 80 -10.34 -7.77 -8.55
CA LYS A 80 -9.51 -7.22 -9.64
C LYS A 80 -9.30 -5.69 -9.59
N GLU A 81 -10.05 -4.97 -8.78
CA GLU A 81 -9.96 -3.50 -8.70
C GLU A 81 -9.20 -3.03 -7.45
N VAL A 82 -8.92 -3.90 -6.47
CA VAL A 82 -8.23 -3.53 -5.22
C VAL A 82 -6.71 -3.69 -5.34
N TYR A 83 -6.24 -4.45 -6.32
CA TYR A 83 -4.83 -4.71 -6.57
C TYR A 83 -4.43 -4.47 -8.04
N VAL A 84 -3.32 -3.75 -8.24
CA VAL A 84 -2.70 -3.51 -9.55
C VAL A 84 -1.34 -4.21 -9.62
N GLU A 85 -1.16 -5.11 -10.60
CA GLU A 85 0.15 -5.73 -10.87
C GLU A 85 1.00 -4.84 -11.78
N GLY A 86 1.99 -4.14 -11.21
CA GLY A 86 2.79 -3.17 -11.96
C GLY A 86 3.64 -3.78 -13.08
N ASP A 87 4.05 -5.05 -12.96
CA ASP A 87 4.81 -5.71 -14.03
C ASP A 87 3.98 -5.85 -15.32
N SER A 88 2.63 -5.84 -15.22
CA SER A 88 1.72 -5.90 -16.38
C SER A 88 1.71 -4.62 -17.22
N PHE A 89 2.25 -3.51 -16.69
CA PHE A 89 2.32 -2.21 -17.37
C PHE A 89 3.64 -1.98 -18.12
N HIS A 90 4.56 -2.95 -18.08
CA HIS A 90 5.78 -2.83 -18.86
C HIS A 90 5.49 -2.87 -20.37
N SER A 91 6.17 -2.00 -21.11
CA SER A 91 6.15 -2.05 -22.57
C SER A 91 6.72 -3.38 -23.07
N ARG A 92 6.35 -3.77 -24.30
CA ARG A 92 6.91 -4.95 -24.93
C ARG A 92 8.45 -4.89 -24.99
N ALA A 93 9.01 -3.72 -25.27
CA ALA A 93 10.46 -3.50 -25.30
C ALA A 93 11.13 -3.75 -23.93
N ASN A 94 10.49 -3.32 -22.83
CA ASN A 94 11.01 -3.58 -21.48
C ASN A 94 10.95 -5.07 -21.16
N ILE A 95 9.84 -5.73 -21.50
CA ILE A 95 9.69 -7.19 -21.33
C ILE A 95 10.78 -7.92 -22.12
N ASP A 96 11.02 -7.56 -23.38
CA ASP A 96 12.03 -8.20 -24.23
C ASP A 96 13.46 -8.00 -23.67
N LYS A 97 13.81 -6.80 -23.18
CA LYS A 97 15.09 -6.53 -22.50
C LYS A 97 15.28 -7.41 -21.26
N MET A 98 14.29 -7.41 -20.35
CA MET A 98 14.36 -8.24 -19.14
C MET A 98 14.42 -9.73 -19.46
N SER A 99 13.69 -10.16 -20.50
CA SER A 99 13.72 -11.54 -21.01
C SER A 99 15.09 -11.97 -21.51
N ALA A 100 15.81 -11.05 -22.13
CA ALA A 100 17.19 -11.25 -22.57
C ALA A 100 18.20 -11.20 -21.40
N GLY A 101 17.77 -10.87 -20.17
CA GLY A 101 18.66 -10.63 -19.04
C GLY A 101 19.36 -9.28 -19.08
N ILE A 102 18.86 -8.34 -19.89
CA ILE A 102 19.37 -6.98 -20.01
C ILE A 102 18.64 -6.10 -18.99
N PRO A 103 19.34 -5.49 -18.01
CA PRO A 103 18.71 -4.58 -17.06
C PRO A 103 18.11 -3.37 -17.78
N LEU A 104 16.93 -2.93 -17.33
CA LEU A 104 16.34 -1.67 -17.79
C LEU A 104 17.18 -0.48 -17.33
N THR A 105 17.16 0.61 -18.10
CA THR A 105 17.74 1.91 -17.71
C THR A 105 16.73 2.79 -16.96
N ASP A 106 17.11 4.00 -16.59
CA ASP A 106 16.17 4.98 -16.03
C ASP A 106 15.14 5.43 -17.08
N GLU A 107 15.58 5.63 -18.32
CA GLU A 107 14.74 6.03 -19.46
C GLU A 107 13.71 4.95 -19.81
N ASP A 108 14.09 3.68 -19.68
CA ASP A 108 13.17 2.55 -19.87
C ASP A 108 12.07 2.53 -18.79
N ARG A 109 12.41 2.92 -17.55
CA ARG A 109 11.49 2.84 -16.39
C ARG A 109 10.59 4.05 -16.27
N LEU A 110 11.05 5.23 -16.67
CA LEU A 110 10.32 6.49 -16.46
C LEU A 110 8.89 6.46 -17.04
N PRO A 111 8.65 6.08 -18.31
CA PRO A 111 7.28 6.02 -18.85
C PRO A 111 6.42 4.99 -18.13
N TRP A 112 7.02 3.86 -17.71
CA TRP A 112 6.31 2.81 -16.98
C TRP A 112 5.85 3.29 -15.61
N LEU A 113 6.71 3.96 -14.83
CA LEU A 113 6.37 4.48 -13.50
C LEU A 113 5.27 5.54 -13.57
N ILE A 114 5.36 6.48 -14.52
CA ILE A 114 4.33 7.51 -14.74
C ILE A 114 2.99 6.85 -15.11
N THR A 115 2.99 5.94 -16.09
CA THR A 115 1.78 5.23 -16.52
C THR A 115 1.12 4.51 -15.34
N LEU A 116 1.91 3.87 -14.50
CA LEU A 116 1.43 3.10 -13.37
C LEU A 116 0.81 3.99 -12.27
N ALA A 117 1.46 5.11 -11.94
CA ALA A 117 0.94 6.09 -10.99
C ALA A 117 -0.36 6.76 -11.50
N GLN A 118 -0.40 7.15 -12.77
CA GLN A 118 -1.60 7.74 -13.38
C GLN A 118 -2.76 6.75 -13.42
N TYR A 119 -2.50 5.51 -13.84
CA TYR A 119 -3.52 4.48 -13.91
C TYR A 119 -4.10 4.16 -12.52
N SER A 120 -3.24 3.93 -11.53
CA SER A 120 -3.68 3.63 -10.15
C SER A 120 -4.50 4.79 -9.57
N THR A 121 -4.05 6.04 -9.77
CA THR A 121 -4.78 7.24 -9.34
C THR A 121 -6.14 7.33 -10.03
N GLN A 122 -6.21 7.22 -11.36
CA GLN A 122 -7.47 7.31 -12.10
C GLN A 122 -8.46 6.21 -11.72
N GLN A 123 -7.97 5.00 -11.45
CA GLN A 123 -8.86 3.95 -10.98
C GLN A 123 -9.40 4.25 -9.58
N PHE A 124 -8.64 4.93 -8.72
CA PHE A 124 -8.95 5.12 -7.30
C PHE A 124 -9.62 6.46 -6.94
N SER A 125 -9.51 7.47 -7.82
CA SER A 125 -10.11 8.79 -7.63
C SER A 125 -11.64 8.79 -7.74
N LYS A 126 -12.25 7.79 -8.40
CA LYS A 126 -13.72 7.67 -8.53
C LYS A 126 -14.41 7.70 -7.16
N GLU A 127 -15.53 8.42 -7.02
CA GLU A 127 -16.30 8.55 -5.77
C GLU A 127 -16.80 7.20 -5.21
N THR A 128 -17.01 6.23 -6.10
CA THR A 128 -17.41 4.86 -5.75
C THR A 128 -16.23 3.96 -5.34
N SER A 129 -15.02 4.52 -5.22
CA SER A 129 -13.85 3.75 -4.79
C SER A 129 -13.91 3.53 -3.29
N GLY A 130 -13.39 2.39 -2.83
CA GLY A 130 -13.05 2.22 -1.42
C GLY A 130 -11.97 3.23 -1.01
N ASP A 131 -11.49 3.11 0.23
CA ASP A 131 -10.53 4.05 0.80
C ASP A 131 -9.07 3.57 0.73
N ILE A 132 -8.80 2.31 0.31
CA ILE A 132 -7.44 1.79 0.13
C ILE A 132 -7.28 0.86 -1.10
N CYS A 133 -6.23 1.03 -1.90
CA CYS A 133 -5.80 0.02 -2.87
C CYS A 133 -4.30 -0.27 -2.83
N PHE A 134 -3.91 -1.36 -3.48
CA PHE A 134 -2.56 -1.91 -3.46
C PHE A 134 -1.96 -1.98 -4.87
N LEU A 135 -0.69 -1.65 -4.99
CA LEU A 135 0.06 -1.65 -6.23
C LEU A 135 1.40 -2.36 -6.02
N SER A 136 1.71 -3.41 -6.78
CA SER A 136 3.07 -3.96 -6.81
C SER A 136 3.95 -3.15 -7.78
N CYS A 137 5.08 -2.66 -7.30
CA CYS A 137 6.05 -1.94 -8.15
C CYS A 137 7.43 -2.04 -7.51
N SER A 138 8.46 -2.47 -8.25
CA SER A 138 9.80 -2.69 -7.66
C SER A 138 10.35 -1.46 -6.93
N ALA A 139 10.14 -0.27 -7.48
CA ALA A 139 10.46 1.03 -6.86
C ALA A 139 11.84 1.07 -6.16
N LEU A 140 12.85 0.49 -6.82
CA LEU A 140 14.14 0.13 -6.21
C LEU A 140 14.97 1.33 -5.77
N ARG A 141 14.83 2.48 -6.45
CA ARG A 141 15.57 3.71 -6.16
C ARG A 141 14.69 4.74 -5.48
N LYS A 142 15.26 5.59 -4.63
CA LYS A 142 14.54 6.69 -3.99
C LYS A 142 13.83 7.57 -5.02
N LYS A 143 14.53 7.93 -6.10
CA LYS A 143 13.93 8.75 -7.18
C LYS A 143 12.71 8.12 -7.84
N TYR A 144 12.60 6.78 -7.86
CA TYR A 144 11.42 6.09 -8.40
C TYR A 144 10.25 6.16 -7.41
N ARG A 145 10.53 6.01 -6.11
CA ARG A 145 9.54 6.15 -5.04
C ARG A 145 9.01 7.59 -4.98
N ASP A 146 9.91 8.57 -5.01
CA ASP A 146 9.56 9.99 -5.08
C ASP A 146 8.68 10.30 -6.30
N LEU A 147 9.05 9.79 -7.48
CA LEU A 147 8.27 9.98 -8.71
C LEU A 147 6.85 9.40 -8.59
N LEU A 148 6.70 8.19 -8.06
CA LEU A 148 5.38 7.58 -7.86
C LEU A 148 4.53 8.40 -6.88
N ILE A 149 5.11 8.77 -5.73
CA ILE A 149 4.44 9.58 -4.71
C ILE A 149 4.00 10.92 -5.30
N GLN A 150 4.93 11.66 -5.92
CA GLN A 150 4.66 12.96 -6.53
C GLN A 150 3.58 12.85 -7.61
N THR A 151 3.69 11.87 -8.51
CA THR A 151 2.71 11.71 -9.59
C THR A 151 1.32 11.40 -9.03
N ILE A 152 1.19 10.54 -8.02
CA ILE A 152 -0.11 10.23 -7.40
C ILE A 152 -0.70 11.49 -6.75
N THR A 153 0.06 12.18 -5.90
CA THR A 153 -0.41 13.37 -5.18
C THR A 153 -0.73 14.54 -6.11
N GLU A 154 -0.01 14.71 -7.22
CA GLU A 154 -0.31 15.75 -8.22
C GLU A 154 -1.56 15.44 -9.05
N ASN A 155 -1.87 14.16 -9.28
CA ASN A 155 -3.08 13.76 -10.02
C ASN A 155 -4.35 13.81 -9.14
N ASP A 156 -4.21 13.54 -7.84
CA ASP A 156 -5.31 13.64 -6.88
C ASP A 156 -4.76 13.94 -5.47
N SER A 157 -5.02 15.14 -4.96
CA SER A 157 -4.52 15.60 -3.66
C SER A 157 -5.18 14.92 -2.47
N ASP A 158 -6.32 14.26 -2.66
CA ASP A 158 -7.03 13.54 -1.60
C ASP A 158 -6.48 12.12 -1.41
N ILE A 159 -5.59 11.68 -2.31
CA ILE A 159 -4.93 10.38 -2.25
C ILE A 159 -3.57 10.49 -1.57
N HIS A 160 -3.38 9.64 -0.56
CA HIS A 160 -2.17 9.51 0.24
C HIS A 160 -1.38 8.27 -0.19
N PRO A 161 -0.29 8.42 -0.97
CA PRO A 161 0.57 7.30 -1.34
C PRO A 161 1.46 6.87 -0.16
N ILE A 162 1.50 5.56 0.10
CA ILE A 162 2.40 4.93 1.08
C ILE A 162 3.21 3.85 0.36
N VAL A 163 4.52 3.79 0.61
CA VAL A 163 5.39 2.73 0.09
C VAL A 163 5.67 1.72 1.20
N VAL A 164 5.31 0.46 1.00
CA VAL A 164 5.81 -0.67 1.80
C VAL A 164 6.99 -1.27 1.04
N PHE A 165 8.21 -1.05 1.53
CA PHE A 165 9.41 -1.50 0.85
C PHE A 165 9.96 -2.78 1.47
N LEU A 166 9.71 -3.90 0.81
CA LEU A 166 10.20 -5.21 1.21
C LEU A 166 11.67 -5.37 0.81
N HIS A 167 12.53 -5.72 1.75
CA HIS A 167 13.92 -6.07 1.50
C HIS A 167 14.28 -7.36 2.22
N GLY A 168 15.47 -7.90 1.97
CA GLY A 168 15.94 -9.09 2.66
C GLY A 168 17.36 -9.45 2.24
N ASP A 169 17.96 -10.37 2.97
CA ASP A 169 19.29 -10.89 2.68
C ASP A 169 19.33 -11.46 1.24
N PRO A 170 20.31 -11.05 0.42
CA PRO A 170 20.53 -11.62 -0.91
C PRO A 170 20.40 -13.14 -0.97
N GLU A 171 21.00 -13.88 -0.03
CA GLU A 171 20.99 -15.35 -0.05
C GLU A 171 19.57 -15.92 0.09
N VAL A 172 18.74 -15.31 0.94
CA VAL A 172 17.33 -15.68 1.11
C VAL A 172 16.55 -15.39 -0.15
N LEU A 173 16.77 -14.23 -0.78
CA LEU A 173 16.09 -13.84 -2.02
C LEU A 173 16.47 -14.76 -3.18
N TYR A 174 17.75 -15.12 -3.33
CA TYR A 174 18.20 -16.12 -4.29
C TYR A 174 17.50 -17.44 -4.09
N LYS A 175 17.49 -17.96 -2.85
CA LYS A 175 16.83 -19.23 -2.51
C LYS A 175 15.33 -19.19 -2.81
N ARG A 176 14.64 -18.10 -2.46
CA ARG A 176 13.19 -17.90 -2.72
C ARG A 176 12.90 -17.92 -4.22
N VAL A 177 13.73 -17.30 -5.05
CA VAL A 177 13.52 -17.27 -6.52
C VAL A 177 13.86 -18.61 -7.16
N SER A 178 15.00 -19.23 -6.80
CA SER A 178 15.42 -20.52 -7.33
C SER A 178 14.46 -21.67 -7.00
N GLY A 179 13.73 -21.59 -5.89
CA GLY A 179 12.72 -22.57 -5.51
C GLY A 179 11.41 -22.50 -6.32
N ARG A 180 11.18 -21.44 -7.10
CA ARG A 180 9.94 -21.29 -7.89
C ARG A 180 9.99 -22.14 -9.15
N LYS A 181 9.13 -23.16 -9.22
CA LYS A 181 8.89 -23.89 -10.47
C LYS A 181 8.19 -22.94 -11.46
N ASN A 182 8.69 -22.85 -12.69
CA ASN A 182 8.11 -22.07 -13.81
C ASN A 182 8.26 -20.54 -13.75
N HIS A 183 9.27 -19.97 -13.09
CA HIS A 183 9.54 -18.52 -13.23
C HIS A 183 10.76 -18.22 -14.10
N PHE A 184 10.56 -17.20 -14.93
CA PHE A 184 11.42 -16.76 -16.03
C PHE A 184 12.66 -15.94 -15.58
N MET A 185 12.94 -15.90 -14.26
CA MET A 185 13.97 -15.02 -13.69
C MET A 185 15.30 -15.74 -13.49
N LYS A 186 16.30 -15.31 -14.26
CA LYS A 186 17.69 -15.79 -14.15
C LYS A 186 18.36 -15.18 -12.91
N PRO A 187 19.30 -15.88 -12.25
CA PRO A 187 20.03 -15.37 -11.08
C PRO A 187 20.69 -14.00 -11.29
N GLN A 188 21.17 -13.72 -12.51
CA GLN A 188 21.75 -12.44 -12.92
C GLN A 188 20.78 -11.26 -12.78
N MET A 189 19.48 -11.50 -12.88
CA MET A 189 18.45 -10.48 -12.75
C MET A 189 18.21 -10.08 -11.29
N ILE A 190 18.45 -11.00 -10.34
CA ILE A 190 18.39 -10.69 -8.91
C ILE A 190 19.57 -9.80 -8.54
N GLN A 191 20.78 -10.16 -8.97
CA GLN A 191 21.99 -9.36 -8.68
C GLN A 191 21.82 -7.92 -9.18
N SER A 192 21.42 -7.73 -10.43
CA SER A 192 21.23 -6.37 -10.97
C SER A 192 20.16 -5.57 -10.24
N GLN A 193 19.09 -6.20 -9.72
CA GLN A 193 18.11 -5.51 -8.88
C GLN A 193 18.68 -5.15 -7.51
N LEU A 194 19.44 -6.04 -6.88
CA LEU A 194 20.11 -5.76 -5.61
C LEU A 194 21.10 -4.60 -5.77
N ASP A 195 21.91 -4.61 -6.83
CA ASP A 195 22.85 -3.52 -7.15
C ASP A 195 22.14 -2.19 -7.44
N THR A 196 20.91 -2.25 -7.96
CA THR A 196 20.07 -1.07 -8.26
C THR A 196 19.34 -0.56 -7.02
N THR A 197 19.19 -1.38 -5.99
CA THR A 197 18.36 -1.08 -4.83
C THR A 197 19.03 -0.03 -3.95
N GLU A 198 18.30 1.05 -3.70
CA GLU A 198 18.63 2.07 -2.72
C GLU A 198 17.69 1.86 -1.52
N PRO A 199 18.19 1.29 -0.39
CA PRO A 199 17.39 1.07 0.80
C PRO A 199 16.71 2.38 1.25
N PRO A 200 15.43 2.34 1.66
CA PRO A 200 14.78 3.51 2.21
C PRO A 200 15.53 4.05 3.42
N ASN A 201 15.71 5.37 3.46
CA ASN A 201 16.30 6.03 4.62
C ASN A 201 15.22 6.67 5.51
N SER A 202 15.63 7.14 6.69
CA SER A 202 14.73 7.72 7.70
C SER A 202 14.01 9.01 7.28
N PHE A 203 14.41 9.64 6.17
CA PHE A 203 13.76 10.85 5.65
C PHE A 203 12.64 10.54 4.65
N GLU A 204 12.51 9.28 4.22
CA GLU A 204 11.41 8.84 3.36
C GLU A 204 10.19 8.50 4.22
N LEU A 205 9.53 9.52 4.77
CA LEU A 205 8.48 9.37 5.79
C LEU A 205 7.27 8.53 5.33
N SER A 206 6.97 8.54 4.03
CA SER A 206 5.92 7.71 3.43
C SER A 206 6.40 6.32 3.03
N CYS A 207 7.60 5.89 3.46
CA CYS A 207 8.20 4.60 3.10
C CYS A 207 8.44 3.76 4.36
N ILE A 208 7.85 2.56 4.40
CA ILE A 208 7.91 1.60 5.48
C ILE A 208 8.84 0.46 5.05
N PRO A 209 10.13 0.45 5.47
CA PRO A 209 11.02 -0.66 5.18
C PRO A 209 10.66 -1.88 6.03
N ILE A 210 10.59 -3.06 5.39
CA ILE A 210 10.30 -4.34 6.05
C ILE A 210 11.33 -5.37 5.60
N ASP A 211 12.06 -5.92 6.56
CA ASP A 211 12.99 -7.03 6.34
C ASP A 211 12.22 -8.36 6.29
N THR A 212 12.33 -9.06 5.18
CA THR A 212 11.67 -10.34 4.88
C THR A 212 12.54 -11.57 5.14
N THR A 213 13.75 -11.37 5.68
CA THR A 213 14.76 -12.43 5.83
C THR A 213 14.32 -13.56 6.78
N ASN A 214 13.73 -13.20 7.92
CA ASN A 214 13.63 -14.09 9.08
C ASN A 214 12.20 -14.56 9.42
N TYR A 215 11.27 -14.47 8.47
CA TYR A 215 9.92 -14.99 8.69
C TYR A 215 9.87 -16.51 8.61
N SER A 216 9.19 -17.12 9.59
CA SER A 216 8.97 -18.58 9.62
C SER A 216 7.94 -19.01 8.58
N THR A 217 6.90 -18.19 8.36
CA THR A 217 5.86 -18.40 7.36
C THR A 217 5.54 -17.12 6.60
N ILE A 218 4.93 -17.25 5.42
CA ILE A 218 4.38 -16.07 4.69
C ILE A 218 3.30 -15.36 5.50
N LYS A 219 2.54 -16.08 6.31
CA LYS A 219 1.50 -15.49 7.16
C LYS A 219 2.10 -14.53 8.19
N ASP A 220 3.21 -14.90 8.82
CA ASP A 220 3.91 -14.03 9.78
C ASP A 220 4.44 -12.76 9.10
N GLU A 221 4.92 -12.89 7.86
CA GLU A 221 5.35 -11.75 7.03
C GLU A 221 4.17 -10.81 6.75
N ILE A 222 3.02 -11.34 6.34
CA ILE A 222 1.80 -10.54 6.08
C ILE A 222 1.29 -9.88 7.37
N ASP A 223 1.28 -10.59 8.49
CA ASP A 223 0.80 -10.06 9.76
C ASP A 223 1.68 -8.88 10.25
N ASP A 224 3.02 -8.94 10.10
CA ASP A 224 3.90 -7.79 10.41
C ASP A 224 3.66 -6.62 9.44
N VAL A 225 3.49 -6.90 8.14
CA VAL A 225 3.20 -5.86 7.15
C VAL A 225 1.90 -5.12 7.50
N ILE A 226 0.83 -5.84 7.83
CA ILE A 226 -0.46 -5.27 8.26
C ILE A 226 -0.26 -4.44 9.54
N GLY A 227 0.42 -5.00 10.54
CA GLY A 227 0.65 -4.33 11.82
C GLY A 227 1.43 -3.02 11.69
N ARG A 228 2.37 -2.94 10.75
CA ARG A 228 3.10 -1.70 10.44
C ARG A 228 2.29 -0.73 9.61
N LEU A 229 1.60 -1.22 8.58
CA LEU A 229 0.78 -0.39 7.69
C LEU A 229 -0.36 0.29 8.45
N ASN A 230 -1.04 -0.41 9.36
CA ASN A 230 -2.13 0.15 10.18
C ASN A 230 -1.73 1.34 11.07
N LYS A 231 -0.43 1.63 11.25
CA LYS A 231 0.02 2.83 11.97
C LYS A 231 -0.05 4.11 11.11
N TYR A 232 -0.25 3.94 9.81
CA TYR A 232 -0.28 5.02 8.81
C TYR A 232 -1.67 5.19 8.17
N LEU A 233 -2.55 4.21 8.33
CA LEU A 233 -3.96 4.25 7.92
C LEU A 233 -4.83 4.78 9.06
#